data_AF-A0A7V8NFP3-F1
#
_entry.id   AF-A0A7V8NFP3-F1
#
_cell.length_a   1.000
_cell.length_b   1.000
_cell.length_c   1.000
_cell.angle_alpha   90.00
_cell.angle_beta   90.00
_cell.angle_gamma   90.00
#
_symmetry.space_group_name_H-M   'P 1'
#
loop_
_entity.id
_entity.type
_entity.pdbx_description
1 polymer ?
#
loop_
_entity_poly.entity_id
_entity_poly.type
_entity_poly.pdbx_seq_one_letter_code
_entity_poly.pdbx_strand_id
1 'polypeptide(L)' 'MAKTQMNVRVDEATAQAARERALQRGVSVNRYIEELVQRDAGEVGHTFVDAAADFMKSYASLFEEEFGKESEGRPRT' A
#
# COMPACT_ATOMS: atom_id res chain seq x y z
N MET A 1 2.98 12.12 14.51
CA MET A 1 3.61 13.13 13.64
C MET A 1 2.73 14.38 13.63
N ALA A 2 3.31 15.58 13.56
CA ALA A 2 2.53 16.80 13.33
C ALA A 2 1.90 16.77 11.93
N LYS A 3 0.71 17.35 11.76
CA LYS A 3 0.08 17.46 10.44
C LYS A 3 0.81 18.52 9.61
N THR A 4 1.12 18.20 8.35
CA THR A 4 1.69 19.13 7.37
C THR A 4 0.57 19.72 6.51
N GLN A 5 0.62 21.03 6.23
CA GLN A 5 -0.32 21.67 5.31
C GLN A 5 0.11 21.50 3.85
N MET A 6 -0.85 21.22 2.97
CA MET A 6 -0.65 21.10 1.53
C MET A 6 -1.70 21.96 0.82
N ASN A 7 -1.26 22.91 0.00
CA ASN A 7 -2.14 23.73 -0.83
C ASN A 7 -2.30 23.08 -2.20
N VAL A 8 -3.52 22.68 -2.55
CA VAL A 8 -3.84 22.07 -3.85
C VAL A 8 -4.84 22.95 -4.59
N ARG A 9 -4.56 23.26 -5.86
CA ARG A 9 -5.53 23.88 -6.75
C ARG A 9 -6.24 22.79 -7.53
N VAL A 10 -7.56 22.83 -7.55
CA VAL A 10 -8.43 21.93 -8.30
C VAL A 10 -9.51 22.75 -9.00
N ASP A 11 -10.13 22.18 -10.01
CA ASP A 11 -11.35 22.75 -10.59
C ASP A 11 -12.52 22.68 -9.60
N GLU A 12 -13.55 23.47 -9.88
CA GLU A 12 -14.72 23.60 -9.01
C GLU A 12 -15.49 22.28 -8.86
N ALA A 13 -15.63 21.50 -9.94
CA ALA A 13 -16.37 20.25 -9.92
C ALA A 13 -15.67 19.21 -9.02
N THR A 14 -14.34 19.13 -9.09
CA THR A 14 -13.53 18.28 -8.21
C THR A 14 -13.67 18.71 -6.75
N ALA A 15 -13.60 20.01 -6.46
CA ALA A 15 -13.77 20.53 -5.10
C ALA A 15 -15.17 20.22 -4.55
N GLN A 16 -16.20 20.34 -5.39
CA GLN A 16 -17.58 20.06 -5.02
C GLN A 16 -17.81 18.58 -4.73
N ALA A 17 -17.29 17.70 -5.60
CA ALA A 17 -17.35 16.26 -5.39
C ALA A 17 -16.68 15.85 -4.07
N ALA A 18 -15.51 16.41 -3.76
CA ALA A 18 -14.83 16.14 -2.49
C ALA A 18 -15.67 16.58 -1.28
N ARG A 19 -16.31 17.75 -1.34
CA ARG A 19 -17.21 18.25 -0.29
C ARG A 19 -18.41 17.35 -0.07
N GLU A 20 -19.10 16.96 -1.14
CA GLU A 20 -20.29 16.11 -1.06
C GLU A 20 -19.96 14.74 -0.49
N ARG A 21 -18.85 14.13 -0.93
CA ARG A 21 -18.41 12.82 -0.42
C ARG A 21 -17.97 12.89 1.04
N ALA A 22 -17.28 13.95 1.45
CA ALA A 22 -16.91 14.18 2.84
C ALA A 22 -18.16 14.32 3.73
N LEU A 23 -19.15 15.11 3.27
CA LEU A 23 -20.42 15.31 3.97
C LEU A 23 -21.20 14.00 4.12
N GLN A 24 -21.34 13.22 3.05
CA GLN A 24 -22.01 11.90 3.09
C GLN A 24 -21.39 10.94 4.11
N ARG A 25 -20.09 11.08 4.37
CA ARG A 25 -19.35 10.26 5.34
C ARG A 25 -19.27 10.90 6.73
N GLY A 26 -19.81 12.10 6.92
CA GLY A 26 -19.74 12.82 8.19
C GLY A 26 -18.31 13.23 8.59
N VAL A 27 -17.41 13.41 7.62
CA VAL A 27 -16.01 13.78 7.86
C VAL A 27 -15.67 15.13 7.24
N SER A 28 -14.59 15.76 7.70
CA SER A 28 -14.09 16.97 7.04
C SER A 28 -13.50 16.65 5.66
N VAL A 29 -13.50 17.62 4.76
CA VAL A 29 -12.89 17.49 3.43
C VAL A 29 -11.42 17.10 3.51
N ASN A 30 -10.68 17.71 4.44
CA ASN A 30 -9.27 17.38 4.66
C ASN A 30 -9.09 15.91 5.07
N ARG A 31 -9.95 15.39 5.94
CA ARG A 31 -9.91 13.99 6.36
C ARG A 31 -10.27 13.04 5.21
N TYR A 32 -11.28 13.39 4.43
CA TYR A 32 -11.65 12.63 3.24
C TYR A 32 -10.51 12.55 2.22
N ILE A 33 -9.83 13.66 1.94
CA ILE A 33 -8.67 13.70 1.03
C ILE A 33 -7.51 12.88 1.60
N GLU A 34 -7.23 12.99 2.90
CA GLU A 34 -6.18 12.20 3.58
C GLU A 34 -6.43 10.69 3.43
N GLU A 35 -7.66 10.24 3.66
CA GLU A 35 -8.04 8.82 3.51
C GLU A 35 -8.01 8.35 2.05
N LEU A 36 -8.40 9.23 1.12
CA LEU A 36 -8.35 8.94 -0.32
C LEU A 36 -6.90 8.72 -0.79
N VAL A 37 -5.99 9.61 -0.40
CA VAL A 37 -4.56 9.50 -0.72
C VAL A 37 -3.92 8.29 -0.04
N GLN A 38 -4.28 8.00 1.22
CA GLN A 38 -3.78 6.80 1.92
C GLN A 38 -4.23 5.51 1.25
N ARG A 39 -5.47 5.45 0.77
CA ARG A 39 -5.99 4.28 0.04
C ARG A 39 -5.24 4.07 -1.27
N ASP A 40 -5.10 5.14 -2.05
CA ASP A 40 -4.39 5.12 -3.33
C ASP A 40 -2.92 4.68 -3.15
N ALA A 41 -2.21 5.26 -2.18
CA ALA A 41 -0.85 4.87 -1.85
C ALA A 41 -0.75 3.41 -1.33
N GLY A 42 -1.76 2.96 -0.57
CA GLY A 42 -1.84 1.60 -0.06
C GLY A 42 -2.13 0.55 -1.13
N GLU A 43 -2.90 0.89 -2.17
CA GLU A 43 -3.25 -0.01 -3.28
C GLU A 43 -2.01 -0.38 -4.12
N VAL A 44 -1.09 0.57 -4.32
CA VAL A 44 0.23 0.29 -4.92
C VAL A 44 1.04 -0.67 -4.05
N GLY A 45 1.01 -0.47 -2.72
CA GLY A 45 1.69 -1.35 -1.76
C GLY A 45 1.12 -2.76 -1.76
N HIS A 46 -0.22 -2.90 -1.78
CA HIS A 46 -0.88 -4.20 -1.84
C HIS A 46 -0.57 -4.93 -3.14
N THR A 47 -0.69 -4.26 -4.29
CA THR A 47 -0.35 -4.84 -5.60
C THR A 47 1.11 -5.30 -5.66
N PHE A 48 2.02 -4.55 -5.04
CA PHE A 48 3.43 -4.93 -4.94
C PHE A 48 3.65 -6.18 -4.08
N VAL A 49 3.00 -6.25 -2.90
CA VAL A 49 3.10 -7.42 -2.02
C VAL A 49 2.50 -8.67 -2.68
N ASP A 50 1.36 -8.53 -3.35
CA ASP A 50 0.71 -9.64 -4.06
C ASP A 50 1.60 -10.15 -5.21
N ALA A 51 2.19 -9.25 -5.99
CA ALA A 51 3.14 -9.60 -7.04
C ALA A 51 4.41 -10.27 -6.48
N ALA A 52 4.93 -9.79 -5.35
CA ALA A 52 6.06 -10.41 -4.67
C ALA A 52 5.71 -11.80 -4.12
N ALA A 53 4.50 -11.99 -3.58
CA ALA A 53 4.02 -13.28 -3.11
C ALA A 53 3.90 -14.29 -4.26
N ASP A 54 3.38 -13.86 -5.41
CA ASP A 54 3.27 -14.72 -6.60
C ASP A 54 4.63 -15.00 -7.25
N PHE A 55 5.55 -14.04 -7.22
CA PHE A 55 6.96 -14.27 -7.59
C PHE A 55 7.60 -15.34 -6.68
N MET A 56 7.47 -15.20 -5.36
CA MET A 56 8.00 -16.17 -4.40
C MET A 56 7.41 -17.56 -4.60
N LYS A 57 6.10 -17.70 -4.86
CA LYS A 57 5.49 -18.99 -5.18
C LYS A 57 6.05 -19.59 -6.48
N SER A 58 6.27 -18.75 -7.49
CA SER A 58 6.73 -19.20 -8.82
C SER A 58 8.21 -19.61 -8.82
N TYR A 59 9.02 -19.03 -7.93
CA TYR A 59 10.45 -19.30 -7.82
C TYR A 59 10.84 -20.15 -6.60
N ALA A 60 9.89 -20.51 -5.72
CA ALA A 60 10.14 -21.30 -4.51
C ALA A 60 10.86 -22.62 -4.83
N SER A 61 10.44 -23.34 -5.86
CA SER A 61 11.07 -24.60 -6.26
C SER A 61 12.50 -24.41 -6.76
N LEU A 62 12.79 -23.27 -7.41
CA LEU A 62 14.13 -22.94 -7.90
C LEU A 62 15.06 -22.57 -6.74
N PHE A 63 14.55 -21.82 -5.76
CA PHE A 63 15.28 -21.49 -4.53
C PHE A 63 15.56 -22.72 -3.67
N GLU A 64 14.62 -23.65 -3.56
CA GLU A 64 14.82 -24.92 -2.85
C GLU A 64 15.87 -25.80 -3.54
N GLU A 65 15.91 -25.80 -4.88
CA GLU A 65 16.91 -26.52 -5.66
C GLU A 65 18.33 -25.92 -5.51
N GLU A 66 18.43 -24.60 -5.46
CA GLU A 66 19.72 -23.88 -5.43
C GLU A 66 20.28 -23.67 -4.00
N PHE A 67 19.41 -23.45 -3.00
CA PHE A 67 19.81 -23.10 -1.62
C PHE A 67 19.33 -24.08 -0.54
N GLY A 68 18.45 -25.04 -0.85
CA GLY A 68 17.85 -25.95 0.15
C GLY A 68 18.80 -26.97 0.78
N LYS A 69 20.05 -27.07 0.29
CA LYS A 69 21.04 -28.04 0.79
C LYS A 69 21.95 -27.52 1.92
N GLU A 70 21.91 -26.23 2.27
CA GLU A 70 22.76 -25.69 3.34
C GLU A 70 22.15 -25.80 4.76
N SER A 71 20.85 -26.09 4.89
CA SER A 71 20.17 -26.20 6.19
C SER A 71 20.21 -27.62 6.80
N GLU A 72 20.60 -28.64 6.03
CA GLU A 72 20.79 -30.01 6.53
C GLU A 72 22.28 -30.29 6.81
N GLY A 73 22.79 -29.80 7.95
CA GLY A 73 24.03 -30.36 8.50
C GLY A 73 24.98 -29.40 9.17
N ARG A 74 24.60 -28.86 10.34
CA ARG A 74 25.62 -28.59 11.36
C ARG A 74 25.10 -28.94 12.75
N PRO A 75 25.49 -30.09 13.34
CA PRO A 75 25.29 -30.28 14.76
C PRO A 75 26.12 -29.22 15.48
N ARG A 76 25.47 -28.41 16.32
CA ARG A 76 26.15 -27.50 17.24
C ARG A 76 26.78 -28.38 18.32
N THR A 77 28.09 -28.54 18.26
CA THR A 77 28.93 -29.03 19.36
C THR A 77 29.76 -27.89 19.89
#